data_AF-A0A7W1H5R3-F1
#
_entry.id   AF-A0A7W1H5R3-F1
#
_cell.length_a   1.000
_cell.length_b   1.000
_cell.length_c   1.000
_cell.angle_alpha   90.00
_cell.angle_beta   90.00
_cell.angle_gamma   90.00
#
_symmetry.space_group_name_H-M   'P 1'
#
loop_
_entity.id
_entity.type
_entity.pdbx_description
1 polymer ?
#
loop_
_entity_poly.entity_id
_entity_poly.type
_entity_poly.pdbx_seq_one_letter_code
_entity_poly.pdbx_strand_id
1 'polypeptide(L)'
;MIDTQKDTVLWKDGYNRSMTNLVALQSEIAKDVSTKLKTKLTGSEEARVTKTSTTNPEAYQHYLKGRYYWNRRTAENIRKAIEQFKGAIDNDPNYALAYAGLADCYAVLSEYAGTPISETALQAKSFAERAIAIDGQLAEPHASLGWVNRAMWQWAEAEKEFKRAIDLNPNYATAYHWYSLHLKDLGKFDDASGVDQAGARN
;
A
#
# COMPACT_ATOMS: atom_id res chain seq x y z
N MET A 1 62.22 -22.36 21.59
CA MET A 1 62.37 -23.75 21.12
C MET A 1 61.00 -24.18 20.64
N ILE A 2 60.87 -24.43 19.34
CA ILE A 2 59.60 -24.76 18.68
C ILE A 2 59.38 -26.25 18.86
N ASP A 3 58.20 -26.66 19.30
CA ASP A 3 57.76 -28.05 19.19
C ASP A 3 56.46 -28.10 18.38
N THR A 4 56.54 -28.86 17.30
CA THR A 4 55.52 -29.11 16.29
C THR A 4 55.03 -30.54 16.48
N GLN A 5 53.78 -30.74 16.91
CA GLN A 5 52.94 -31.85 16.44
C GLN A 5 51.51 -31.79 16.99
N LYS A 6 50.57 -31.85 16.04
CA LYS A 6 49.16 -32.25 16.17
C LYS A 6 48.22 -31.27 16.86
N ASP A 7 47.41 -30.60 16.04
CA ASP A 7 45.98 -30.65 16.27
C ASP A 7 45.21 -30.60 14.95
N THR A 8 44.81 -31.78 14.49
CA THR A 8 43.86 -31.96 13.41
C THR A 8 42.47 -31.86 14.03
N VAL A 9 41.73 -30.79 13.75
CA VAL A 9 40.30 -30.74 14.08
C VAL A 9 39.50 -30.84 12.78
N LEU A 10 39.00 -32.05 12.55
CA LEU A 10 37.93 -32.39 11.63
C LEU A 10 36.63 -31.73 12.10
N TRP A 11 36.06 -30.81 11.32
CA TRP A 11 34.60 -30.55 11.36
C TRP A 11 34.07 -30.44 9.93
N LYS A 12 33.56 -31.57 9.47
CA LYS A 12 32.58 -31.71 8.40
C LYS A 12 31.20 -31.73 9.09
N ASP A 13 30.20 -31.16 8.43
CA ASP A 13 28.78 -31.07 8.82
C ASP A 13 28.37 -29.87 9.69
N GLY A 14 27.92 -28.81 9.00
CA GLY A 14 27.31 -27.64 9.65
C GLY A 14 26.73 -26.62 8.68
N TYR A 15 26.17 -27.02 7.54
CA TYR A 15 25.55 -26.08 6.59
C TYR A 15 24.23 -26.62 6.04
N ASN A 16 23.24 -26.86 6.91
CA ASN A 16 21.86 -27.03 6.41
C ASN A 16 20.71 -26.73 7.40
N ARG A 17 20.90 -25.88 8.42
CA ARG A 17 19.81 -25.58 9.39
C ARG A 17 19.45 -24.10 9.59
N SER A 18 19.99 -23.18 8.80
CA SER A 18 19.68 -21.73 8.94
C SER A 18 18.54 -21.23 8.04
N MET A 19 18.17 -21.93 6.96
CA MET A 19 17.19 -21.42 5.99
C MET A 19 15.73 -21.67 6.39
N THR A 20 15.45 -22.81 7.05
CA THR A 20 14.06 -23.23 7.36
C THR A 20 13.41 -22.38 8.46
N ASN A 21 14.21 -21.85 9.40
CA ASN A 21 13.70 -20.98 10.47
C ASN A 21 13.39 -19.55 10.00
N LEU A 22 13.98 -19.08 8.89
CA LEU A 22 13.66 -17.77 8.31
C LEU A 22 12.29 -17.77 7.61
N VAL A 23 11.92 -18.87 6.95
CA VAL A 23 10.61 -19.03 6.29
C VAL A 23 9.49 -19.21 7.32
N ALA A 24 9.75 -19.94 8.41
CA ALA A 24 8.80 -20.12 9.51
C ALA A 24 8.55 -18.81 10.28
N LEU A 25 9.60 -18.04 10.59
CA LEU A 25 9.48 -16.76 11.30
C LEU A 25 8.77 -15.68 10.47
N GLN A 26 8.98 -15.66 9.14
CA GLN A 26 8.24 -14.75 8.25
C GLN A 26 6.75 -15.08 8.15
N SER A 27 6.39 -16.36 8.26
CA SER A 27 4.99 -16.82 8.20
C SER A 27 4.24 -16.50 9.49
N GLU A 28 4.92 -16.56 10.63
CA GLU A 28 4.35 -16.24 11.93
C GLU A 28 4.10 -14.73 12.11
N ILE A 29 5.04 -13.87 11.67
CA ILE A 29 4.83 -12.41 11.64
C ILE A 29 3.71 -12.05 10.66
N ALA A 30 3.65 -12.71 9.50
CA ALA A 30 2.60 -12.48 8.53
C ALA A 30 1.21 -12.84 9.08
N LYS A 31 1.11 -13.94 9.82
CA LYS A 31 -0.12 -14.40 10.44
C LYS A 31 -0.52 -13.52 11.62
N ASP A 32 0.41 -13.08 12.45
CA ASP A 32 0.13 -12.17 13.57
C ASP A 32 -0.27 -10.77 13.07
N VAL A 33 0.42 -10.23 12.06
CA VAL A 33 0.03 -8.97 11.40
C VAL A 33 -1.31 -9.13 10.71
N SER A 34 -1.55 -10.21 9.95
CA SER A 34 -2.82 -10.47 9.27
C SER A 34 -3.97 -10.63 10.26
N THR A 35 -3.76 -11.33 11.37
CA THR A 35 -4.77 -11.52 12.42
C THR A 35 -5.07 -10.21 13.14
N LYS A 36 -4.04 -9.43 13.51
CA LYS A 36 -4.20 -8.11 14.13
C LYS A 36 -4.75 -7.04 13.17
N LEU A 37 -4.53 -7.18 11.86
CA LEU A 37 -5.12 -6.31 10.86
C LEU A 37 -6.59 -6.69 10.64
N LYS A 38 -6.92 -7.99 10.50
CA LYS A 38 -8.29 -8.50 10.38
C LYS A 38 -9.17 -8.07 11.55
N THR A 39 -8.65 -8.09 12.78
CA THR A 39 -9.41 -7.65 13.96
C THR A 39 -9.60 -6.13 14.05
N LYS A 40 -8.85 -5.34 13.26
CA LYS A 40 -8.95 -3.87 13.20
C LYS A 40 -9.67 -3.34 11.96
N LEU A 41 -9.87 -4.15 10.93
CA LEU A 41 -10.67 -3.79 9.77
C LEU A 41 -12.12 -3.62 10.25
N THR A 42 -12.69 -2.44 10.03
CA THR A 42 -14.09 -2.17 10.40
C THR A 42 -15.03 -3.02 9.53
N GLY A 43 -16.24 -3.33 9.99
CA GLY A 43 -17.16 -4.25 9.27
C GLY A 43 -17.46 -3.86 7.82
N SER A 44 -17.30 -2.59 7.43
CA SER A 44 -17.38 -2.14 6.03
C SER A 44 -16.13 -2.49 5.20
N GLU A 45 -14.94 -2.50 5.81
CA GLU A 45 -13.73 -3.01 5.16
C GLU A 45 -13.78 -4.54 5.04
N GLU A 46 -14.29 -5.25 6.05
CA GLU A 46 -14.45 -6.71 6.03
C GLU A 46 -15.46 -7.17 4.95
N ALA A 47 -16.55 -6.44 4.78
CA ALA A 47 -17.56 -6.69 3.74
C ALA A 47 -17.09 -6.35 2.30
N ARG A 48 -16.22 -5.34 2.13
CA ARG A 48 -15.55 -5.09 0.83
C ARG A 48 -14.46 -6.14 0.55
N VAL A 49 -13.72 -6.57 1.58
CA VAL A 49 -12.68 -7.60 1.47
C VAL A 49 -13.25 -8.98 1.11
N THR A 50 -14.44 -9.32 1.60
CA THR A 50 -15.05 -10.63 1.36
C THR A 50 -15.76 -10.76 0.02
N LYS A 51 -16.02 -9.66 -0.71
CA LYS A 51 -16.80 -9.72 -1.95
C LYS A 51 -15.96 -9.86 -3.24
N THR A 52 -14.69 -9.45 -3.25
CA THR A 52 -13.90 -9.46 -4.51
C THR A 52 -12.35 -9.43 -4.35
N SER A 53 -11.76 -9.78 -3.20
CA SER A 53 -10.37 -9.39 -2.90
C SER A 53 -9.28 -10.45 -3.12
N THR A 54 -9.43 -11.40 -4.04
CA THR A 54 -8.54 -12.57 -4.30
C THR A 54 -8.96 -13.87 -3.60
N THR A 55 -8.81 -14.99 -4.31
CA THR A 55 -8.89 -16.35 -3.74
C THR A 55 -7.52 -16.93 -3.37
N ASN A 56 -6.42 -16.22 -3.67
CA ASN A 56 -5.06 -16.65 -3.39
C ASN A 56 -4.60 -16.17 -1.99
N PRO A 57 -4.42 -17.07 -1.01
CA PRO A 57 -4.04 -16.69 0.35
C PRO A 57 -2.71 -15.94 0.45
N GLU A 58 -1.72 -16.31 -0.37
CA GLU A 58 -0.42 -15.67 -0.43
C GLU A 58 -0.52 -14.24 -0.96
N ALA A 59 -1.34 -14.02 -2.01
CA ALA A 59 -1.62 -12.69 -2.53
C ALA A 59 -2.28 -11.80 -1.47
N TYR A 60 -3.27 -12.34 -0.75
CA TYR A 60 -3.94 -11.64 0.34
C TYR A 60 -2.95 -11.29 1.48
N GLN A 61 -2.08 -12.22 1.85
CA GLN A 61 -1.06 -11.99 2.88
C GLN A 61 -0.10 -10.86 2.49
N HIS A 62 0.39 -10.88 1.26
CA HIS A 62 1.25 -9.83 0.71
C HIS A 62 0.55 -8.48 0.73
N TYR A 63 -0.71 -8.41 0.30
CA TYR A 63 -1.50 -7.19 0.35
C TYR A 63 -1.63 -6.61 1.76
N LEU A 64 -1.93 -7.45 2.76
CA LEU A 64 -2.03 -6.99 4.15
C LEU A 64 -0.71 -6.44 4.70
N LYS A 65 0.43 -7.08 4.36
CA LYS A 65 1.76 -6.54 4.69
C LYS A 65 2.01 -5.20 3.99
N GLY A 66 1.60 -5.08 2.71
CA GLY A 66 1.67 -3.83 1.97
C GLY A 66 0.92 -2.70 2.66
N ARG A 67 -0.34 -2.94 3.06
CA ARG A 67 -1.16 -1.98 3.82
C ARG A 67 -0.57 -1.62 5.18
N TYR A 68 0.01 -2.59 5.87
CA TYR A 68 0.69 -2.36 7.15
C TYR A 68 1.87 -1.38 7.00
N TYR A 69 2.74 -1.59 6.01
CA TYR A 69 3.87 -0.68 5.77
C TYR A 69 3.39 0.68 5.26
N TRP A 70 2.42 0.69 4.35
CA TRP A 70 1.83 1.91 3.79
C TRP A 70 1.34 2.88 4.87
N ASN A 71 0.62 2.37 5.88
CA ASN A 71 0.07 3.19 6.96
C ASN A 71 1.11 3.89 7.84
N ARG A 72 2.38 3.46 7.78
CA ARG A 72 3.49 4.10 8.53
C ARG A 72 4.12 5.28 7.79
N ARG A 73 3.85 5.43 6.48
CA ARG A 73 4.24 6.56 5.62
C ARG A 73 5.65 7.15 5.87
N THR A 74 6.68 6.30 5.87
CA THR A 74 8.08 6.75 5.75
C THR A 74 8.64 6.29 4.41
N ALA A 75 9.70 6.94 3.88
CA ALA A 75 10.34 6.52 2.63
C ALA A 75 10.67 5.01 2.60
N GLU A 76 11.26 4.51 3.69
CA GLU A 76 11.61 3.10 3.85
C GLU A 76 10.36 2.20 3.84
N ASN A 77 9.32 2.58 4.60
CA ASN A 77 8.10 1.79 4.67
C ASN A 77 7.32 1.82 3.34
N ILE A 78 7.33 2.92 2.60
CA ILE A 78 6.70 2.98 1.28
C ILE A 78 7.40 2.03 0.31
N ARG A 79 8.74 1.95 0.32
CA ARG A 79 9.48 0.97 -0.49
C ARG A 79 9.13 -0.48 -0.12
N LYS A 80 9.05 -0.78 1.19
CA LYS A 80 8.60 -2.09 1.67
C LYS A 80 7.15 -2.39 1.24
N ALA A 81 6.26 -1.40 1.28
CA ALA A 81 4.89 -1.56 0.81
C ALA A 81 4.84 -1.92 -0.68
N ILE A 82 5.65 -1.25 -1.51
CA ILE A 82 5.78 -1.55 -2.95
C ILE A 82 6.20 -3.00 -3.18
N GLU A 83 7.22 -3.49 -2.47
CA GLU A 83 7.67 -4.90 -2.56
C GLU A 83 6.53 -5.87 -2.23
N GLN A 84 5.77 -5.58 -1.17
CA GLN A 84 4.67 -6.43 -0.76
C GLN A 84 3.51 -6.41 -1.76
N PHE A 85 3.13 -5.25 -2.30
CA PHE A 85 2.06 -5.20 -3.31
C PHE A 85 2.47 -5.85 -4.64
N LYS A 86 3.74 -5.75 -5.04
CA LYS A 86 4.26 -6.53 -6.18
C LYS A 86 4.15 -8.03 -5.93
N GLY A 87 4.55 -8.51 -4.75
CA GLY A 87 4.37 -9.91 -4.38
C GLY A 87 2.90 -10.35 -4.39
N ALA A 88 1.95 -9.47 -4.06
CA ALA A 88 0.53 -9.78 -4.17
C ALA A 88 0.10 -9.98 -5.64
N ILE A 89 0.58 -9.13 -6.55
CA ILE A 89 0.29 -9.20 -7.99
C ILE A 89 0.97 -10.41 -8.65
N ASP A 90 2.18 -10.77 -8.21
CA ASP A 90 2.89 -11.95 -8.71
C ASP A 90 2.12 -13.25 -8.40
N ASN A 91 1.39 -13.27 -7.28
CA ASN A 91 0.54 -14.40 -6.88
C ASN A 91 -0.88 -14.33 -7.45
N ASP A 92 -1.42 -13.12 -7.66
CA ASP A 92 -2.70 -12.89 -8.33
C ASP A 92 -2.67 -11.62 -9.22
N PRO A 93 -2.44 -11.79 -10.54
CA PRO A 93 -2.39 -10.68 -11.50
C PRO A 93 -3.72 -9.94 -11.71
N ASN A 94 -4.82 -10.44 -11.13
CA ASN A 94 -6.13 -9.78 -11.15
C ASN A 94 -6.49 -9.21 -9.78
N TYR A 95 -5.52 -9.05 -8.87
CA TYR A 95 -5.80 -8.48 -7.56
C TYR A 95 -5.86 -6.94 -7.60
N ALA A 96 -7.04 -6.40 -7.90
CA ALA A 96 -7.27 -4.96 -8.07
C ALA A 96 -6.76 -4.09 -6.90
N LEU A 97 -6.99 -4.51 -5.65
CA LEU A 97 -6.55 -3.77 -4.46
C LEU A 97 -5.01 -3.68 -4.34
N ALA A 98 -4.27 -4.67 -4.82
CA ALA A 98 -2.81 -4.62 -4.81
C ALA A 98 -2.28 -3.58 -5.83
N TYR A 99 -2.92 -3.49 -7.00
CA TYR A 99 -2.63 -2.40 -7.95
C TYR A 99 -2.96 -1.03 -7.37
N ALA A 100 -4.10 -0.88 -6.69
CA ALA A 100 -4.43 0.37 -6.00
C ALA A 100 -3.39 0.72 -4.92
N GLY A 101 -2.91 -0.27 -4.16
CA GLY A 101 -1.83 -0.08 -3.19
C GLY A 101 -0.49 0.36 -3.80
N LEU A 102 -0.15 -0.12 -5.00
CA LEU A 102 0.99 0.40 -5.76
C LEU A 102 0.76 1.84 -6.19
N ALA A 103 -0.42 2.16 -6.74
CA ALA A 103 -0.76 3.52 -7.16
C ALA A 103 -0.61 4.52 -6.01
N ASP A 104 -1.15 4.17 -4.85
CA ASP A 104 -0.97 4.87 -3.58
C ASP A 104 0.50 5.14 -3.28
N CYS A 105 1.34 4.09 -3.29
CA CYS A 105 2.77 4.22 -2.99
C CYS A 105 3.48 5.19 -3.93
N TYR A 106 3.29 5.02 -5.25
CA TYR A 106 3.94 5.86 -6.24
C TYR A 106 3.42 7.31 -6.24
N ALA A 107 2.16 7.53 -5.85
CA ALA A 107 1.57 8.85 -5.74
C ALA A 107 2.27 9.71 -4.67
N VAL A 108 2.63 9.11 -3.53
CA VAL A 108 3.20 9.87 -2.38
C VAL A 108 4.73 9.78 -2.27
N LEU A 109 5.41 8.97 -3.10
CA LEU A 109 6.88 8.87 -3.09
C LEU A 109 7.55 10.24 -3.24
N SER A 110 6.92 11.17 -3.96
CA SER A 110 7.47 12.51 -4.12
C SER A 110 7.55 13.28 -2.80
N GLU A 111 6.47 13.25 -2.01
CA GLU A 111 6.44 13.95 -0.73
C GLU A 111 7.25 13.24 0.36
N TYR A 112 7.23 11.90 0.40
CA TYR A 112 7.83 11.14 1.51
C TYR A 112 9.25 10.65 1.25
N ALA A 113 9.68 10.54 0.00
CA ALA A 113 11.01 10.02 -0.38
C ALA A 113 11.79 10.98 -1.28
N GLY A 114 11.25 12.16 -1.61
CA GLY A 114 11.91 13.16 -2.44
C GLY A 114 12.12 12.75 -3.90
N THR A 115 11.43 11.70 -4.36
CA THR A 115 11.51 11.27 -5.76
C THR A 115 10.74 12.28 -6.62
N PRO A 116 11.28 12.81 -7.72
CA PRO A 116 10.55 13.77 -8.55
C PRO A 116 9.21 13.19 -9.03
N ILE A 117 8.12 13.96 -8.93
CA ILE A 117 6.80 13.51 -9.40
C ILE A 117 6.81 13.15 -10.89
N SER A 118 7.69 13.78 -11.68
CA SER A 118 7.92 13.45 -13.10
C SER A 118 8.38 12.00 -13.32
N GLU A 119 8.99 11.37 -12.31
CA GLU A 119 9.46 9.98 -12.38
C GLU A 119 8.39 9.00 -11.88
N THR A 120 7.51 9.39 -10.96
CA THR A 120 6.55 8.48 -10.32
C THR A 120 5.11 8.60 -10.84
N ALA A 121 4.73 9.74 -11.42
CA ALA A 121 3.36 10.01 -11.84
C ALA A 121 2.83 8.99 -12.85
N LEU A 122 3.63 8.63 -13.86
CA LEU A 122 3.23 7.67 -14.89
C LEU A 122 2.95 6.28 -14.28
N GLN A 123 3.79 5.85 -13.33
CA GLN A 123 3.62 4.57 -12.65
C GLN A 123 2.38 4.57 -11.78
N ALA A 124 2.17 5.64 -11.00
CA ALA A 124 0.99 5.78 -10.16
C ALA A 124 -0.31 5.75 -10.99
N LYS A 125 -0.37 6.50 -12.10
CA LYS A 125 -1.52 6.50 -13.02
C LYS A 125 -1.74 5.12 -13.63
N SER A 126 -0.68 4.49 -14.16
CA SER A 126 -0.78 3.16 -14.78
C SER A 126 -1.32 2.10 -13.83
N PHE A 127 -0.86 2.09 -12.57
CA PHE A 127 -1.37 1.14 -11.56
C PHE A 127 -2.81 1.45 -11.14
N ALA A 128 -3.18 2.73 -11.00
CA ALA A 128 -4.56 3.10 -10.68
C ALA A 128 -5.52 2.71 -11.81
N GLU A 129 -5.16 2.98 -13.06
CA GLU A 129 -5.93 2.61 -14.24
C GLU A 129 -6.08 1.08 -14.36
N ARG A 130 -5.02 0.33 -14.06
CA ARG A 130 -5.08 -1.15 -14.01
C ARG A 130 -6.04 -1.63 -12.92
N ALA A 131 -6.02 -1.03 -11.74
CA ALA A 131 -6.95 -1.37 -10.66
C ALA A 131 -8.41 -1.12 -11.08
N ILE A 132 -8.69 0.05 -11.67
CA ILE A 132 -10.03 0.42 -12.18
C ILE A 132 -10.49 -0.53 -13.29
N ALA A 133 -9.59 -0.94 -14.19
CA ALA A 133 -9.91 -1.87 -15.27
C ALA A 133 -10.31 -3.26 -14.76
N ILE A 134 -9.77 -3.68 -13.61
CA ILE A 134 -10.14 -4.95 -12.97
C ILE A 134 -11.41 -4.79 -12.13
N ASP A 135 -11.48 -3.73 -11.30
CA ASP A 135 -12.64 -3.42 -10.47
C ASP A 135 -12.89 -1.90 -10.45
N GLY A 136 -13.85 -1.47 -11.27
CA GLY A 136 -14.25 -0.07 -11.39
C GLY A 136 -15.10 0.46 -10.25
N GLN A 137 -15.35 -0.33 -9.19
CA GLN A 137 -16.05 0.10 -7.98
C GLN A 137 -15.09 0.42 -6.82
N LEU A 138 -13.77 0.32 -7.05
CA LEU A 138 -12.76 0.70 -6.06
C LEU A 138 -12.60 2.22 -5.97
N ALA A 139 -12.56 2.73 -4.74
CA ALA A 139 -12.42 4.17 -4.48
C ALA A 139 -10.94 4.57 -4.41
N GLU A 140 -10.12 3.66 -3.91
CA GLU A 140 -8.69 3.74 -3.71
C GLU A 140 -7.93 4.27 -4.95
N PRO A 141 -8.05 3.67 -6.14
CA PRO A 141 -7.32 4.15 -7.31
C PRO A 141 -7.74 5.57 -7.75
N HIS A 142 -9.00 5.96 -7.56
CA HIS A 142 -9.45 7.32 -7.84
C HIS A 142 -8.81 8.33 -6.87
N ALA A 143 -8.64 7.99 -5.59
CA ALA A 143 -7.91 8.86 -4.67
C ALA A 143 -6.43 9.01 -5.07
N SER A 144 -5.78 7.93 -5.51
CA SER A 144 -4.39 7.99 -6.01
C SER A 144 -4.28 8.86 -7.28
N LEU A 145 -5.23 8.75 -8.22
CA LEU A 145 -5.27 9.62 -9.40
C LEU A 145 -5.47 11.08 -9.02
N GLY A 146 -6.36 11.37 -8.07
CA GLY A 146 -6.58 12.71 -7.52
C GLY A 146 -5.28 13.31 -6.98
N TRP A 147 -4.53 12.54 -6.20
CA TRP A 147 -3.25 12.95 -5.65
C TRP A 147 -2.20 13.25 -6.71
N VAL A 148 -2.05 12.38 -7.71
CA VAL A 148 -1.07 12.59 -8.78
C VAL A 148 -1.43 13.80 -9.63
N ASN A 149 -2.71 13.97 -9.95
CA ASN A 149 -3.19 15.14 -10.71
C ASN A 149 -2.95 16.44 -9.94
N ARG A 150 -3.19 16.44 -8.61
CA ARG A 150 -2.85 17.55 -7.71
C ARG A 150 -1.37 17.89 -7.79
N ALA A 151 -0.49 16.89 -7.65
CA ALA A 151 0.96 17.07 -7.70
C ALA A 151 1.49 17.54 -9.07
N MET A 152 0.72 17.32 -10.14
CA MET A 152 1.00 17.76 -11.51
C MET A 152 0.29 19.07 -11.88
N TRP A 153 -0.31 19.78 -10.91
CA TRP A 153 -1.09 21.02 -11.13
C TRP A 153 -2.33 20.86 -12.04
N GLN A 154 -2.82 19.62 -12.21
CA GLN A 154 -4.05 19.29 -12.95
C GLN A 154 -5.25 19.37 -12.01
N TRP A 155 -5.59 20.58 -11.58
CA TRP A 155 -6.49 20.82 -10.44
C TRP A 155 -7.91 20.31 -10.66
N ALA A 156 -8.49 20.53 -11.84
CA ALA A 156 -9.86 20.13 -12.15
C ALA A 156 -9.99 18.60 -12.21
N GLU A 157 -9.00 17.94 -12.79
CA GLU A 157 -8.89 16.49 -12.84
C GLU A 157 -8.69 15.91 -11.43
N ALA A 158 -7.88 16.55 -10.59
CA ALA A 158 -7.69 16.13 -9.21
C ALA A 158 -9.01 16.14 -8.43
N GLU A 159 -9.74 17.26 -8.48
CA GLU A 159 -11.02 17.41 -7.79
C GLU A 159 -12.06 16.37 -8.24
N LYS A 160 -12.14 16.11 -9.56
CA LYS A 160 -13.02 15.09 -10.13
C LYS A 160 -12.74 13.70 -9.55
N GLU A 161 -11.47 13.30 -9.51
CA GLU A 161 -11.07 11.98 -9.05
C GLU A 161 -11.28 11.81 -7.53
N PHE A 162 -11.02 12.86 -6.74
CA PHE A 162 -11.31 12.83 -5.30
C PHE A 162 -12.80 12.69 -5.00
N LYS A 163 -13.66 13.44 -5.69
CA LYS A 163 -15.12 13.30 -5.56
C LYS A 163 -15.58 11.90 -5.94
N ARG A 164 -15.04 11.35 -7.03
CA ARG A 164 -15.35 9.97 -7.46
C ARG A 164 -14.97 8.93 -6.41
N ALA A 165 -13.81 9.09 -5.76
CA ALA A 165 -13.40 8.21 -4.68
C ALA A 165 -14.38 8.25 -3.49
N ILE A 166 -14.82 9.44 -3.10
CA ILE A 166 -15.80 9.64 -2.01
C ILE A 166 -17.17 9.06 -2.40
N ASP A 167 -17.63 9.26 -3.63
CA ASP A 167 -18.90 8.71 -4.11
C ASP A 167 -18.90 7.17 -4.10
N LEU A 168 -17.77 6.54 -4.47
CA LEU A 168 -17.61 5.08 -4.48
C LEU A 168 -17.46 4.49 -3.08
N ASN A 169 -16.80 5.20 -2.17
CA ASN A 169 -16.67 4.80 -0.78
C ASN A 169 -16.72 6.02 0.16
N PRO A 170 -17.91 6.35 0.68
CA PRO A 170 -18.09 7.48 1.61
C PRO A 170 -17.34 7.33 2.94
N ASN A 171 -16.83 6.14 3.26
CA ASN A 171 -16.08 5.86 4.49
C ASN A 171 -14.56 5.81 4.25
N TYR A 172 -14.08 6.16 3.05
CA TYR A 172 -12.66 6.09 2.73
C TYR A 172 -11.90 7.32 3.23
N ALA A 173 -11.42 7.26 4.48
CA ALA A 173 -10.76 8.38 5.15
C ALA A 173 -9.59 9.01 4.36
N THR A 174 -8.84 8.22 3.58
CA THR A 174 -7.71 8.75 2.78
C THR A 174 -8.20 9.68 1.66
N ALA A 175 -9.35 9.39 1.03
CA ALA A 175 -9.91 10.27 0.00
C ALA A 175 -10.31 11.64 0.56
N TYR A 176 -10.96 11.69 1.72
CA TYR A 176 -11.29 12.96 2.39
C TYR A 176 -10.04 13.74 2.79
N HIS A 177 -9.08 13.07 3.43
CA HIS A 177 -7.84 13.70 3.85
C HIS A 177 -7.09 14.33 2.67
N TRP A 178 -6.92 13.57 1.58
CA TRP A 178 -6.22 14.05 0.39
C TRP A 178 -7.01 15.12 -0.36
N TYR A 179 -8.34 15.04 -0.39
CA TYR A 179 -9.17 16.08 -0.99
C TYR A 179 -9.13 17.39 -0.19
N SER A 180 -9.14 17.31 1.13
CA SER A 180 -8.95 18.47 2.00
C SER A 180 -7.61 19.16 1.75
N LEU A 181 -6.52 18.40 1.59
CA LEU A 181 -5.22 18.97 1.21
C LEU A 181 -5.25 19.66 -0.16
N HIS A 182 -5.90 19.05 -1.15
CA HIS A 182 -6.10 19.68 -2.45
C HIS A 182 -6.89 21.00 -2.36
N LEU A 183 -7.96 21.06 -1.57
CA LEU A 183 -8.74 22.28 -1.36
C LEU A 183 -7.93 23.37 -0.65
N LYS A 184 -7.06 22.98 0.30
CA LYS A 184 -6.14 23.90 0.99
C LYS A 184 -5.13 24.51 0.01
N ASP A 185 -4.58 23.74 -0.93
CA ASP A 185 -3.69 24.29 -1.96
C ASP A 185 -4.38 25.32 -2.86
N LEU A 186 -5.68 25.16 -3.08
CA LEU A 186 -6.51 26.10 -3.84
C LEU A 186 -6.99 27.30 -3.00
N GLY A 187 -6.63 27.37 -1.71
CA GLY A 187 -7.09 28.41 -0.78
C GLY A 187 -8.55 28.28 -0.33
N LYS A 188 -9.21 27.15 -0.62
CA LYS A 188 -10.62 26.88 -0.27
C LYS A 188 -10.73 26.27 1.14
N PHE A 189 -10.35 27.04 2.16
CA PHE A 189 -10.24 26.54 3.54
C PHE A 189 -11.58 26.12 4.18
N ASP A 190 -12.68 26.81 3.85
CA ASP A 190 -14.00 26.48 4.37
C ASP A 190 -14.49 25.13 3.80
N ASP A 191 -14.36 24.94 2.48
CA ASP A 191 -14.67 23.67 1.81
C ASP A 191 -13.81 22.53 2.38
N ALA A 192 -12.51 22.77 2.58
CA ALA A 192 -11.61 21.78 3.16
C ALA A 192 -12.05 21.35 4.58
N SER A 193 -12.47 22.31 5.41
CA SER A 193 -13.00 22.04 6.75
C SER A 193 -14.31 21.24 6.68
N GLY A 194 -15.17 21.54 5.71
CA GLY A 194 -16.39 20.78 5.45
C GLY A 194 -16.11 19.32 5.07
N VAL A 195 -15.14 19.09 4.19
CA VAL A 195 -14.69 17.76 3.78
C VAL A 195 -14.09 16.98 4.96
N ASP A 196 -13.22 17.60 5.76
CA ASP A 196 -12.62 16.95 6.94
C ASP A 196 -13.70 16.54 7.96
N GLN A 197 -14.71 17.39 8.19
CA GLN A 197 -15.84 17.07 9.07
C GLN A 197 -16.72 15.94 8.51
N ALA A 198 -16.96 15.91 7.20
CA ALA A 198 -17.72 14.84 6.56
C ALA A 198 -16.98 13.50 6.70
N GLY A 199 -15.67 13.49 6.47
CA GLY A 199 -14.83 12.30 6.63
C GLY A 199 -14.73 11.79 8.08
N ALA A 200 -14.90 12.65 9.08
CA ALA A 200 -14.90 12.26 10.50
C ALA A 200 -16.24 11.72 11.01
N ARG A 201 -17.34 11.93 10.26
CA ARG A 201 -18.70 11.52 10.65
C ARG A 201 -19.10 10.13 10.11
N ASN A 202 -18.36 9.63 9.12
CA ASN A 202 -18.60 8.35 8.44
C ASN A 202 -17.64 7.27 8.96
#